data_AF-A0A934CXZ2-F1
#
_entry.id   AF-A0A934CXZ2-F1
#
_cell.length_a   1.000
_cell.length_b   1.000
_cell.length_c   1.000
_cell.angle_alpha   90.00
_cell.angle_beta   90.00
_cell.angle_gamma   90.00
#
_symmetry.space_group_name_H-M   'P 1'
#
loop_
_entity.id
_entity.type
_entity.pdbx_description
1 polymer ?
#
loop_
_entity_poly.entity_id
_entity_poly.type
_entity_poly.pdbx_seq_one_letter_code
_entity_poly.pdbx_strand_id
1 'polypeptide(L)' 'MSHQILPISERGQITIPKKMRRQFKAKFLTCEFENGTIVLKPLKTREEFFEELEAAEKDWEKNGGVSWEEVMKKAGLQK' A
#
# COMPACT_ATOMS: atom_id res chain seq x y z
N MET A 1 -10.31 -17.89 -2.76
CA MET A 1 -10.16 -16.98 -1.60
C MET A 1 -11.43 -17.07 -0.78
N SER A 2 -11.35 -17.29 0.53
CA SER A 2 -12.53 -17.37 1.40
C SER A 2 -12.94 -15.96 1.82
N HIS A 3 -14.06 -15.45 1.30
CA HIS A 3 -14.66 -14.22 1.79
C HIS A 3 -15.33 -14.51 3.14
N GLN A 4 -14.84 -13.86 4.21
CA GLN A 4 -15.42 -13.98 5.53
C GLN A 4 -16.21 -12.71 5.84
N ILE A 5 -17.53 -12.86 6.02
CA ILE A 5 -18.41 -11.76 6.42
C ILE A 5 -18.29 -11.59 7.94
N LEU A 6 -17.99 -10.38 8.39
CA LEU A 6 -17.85 -10.04 9.81
C LEU A 6 -18.93 -9.02 10.19
N PRO A 7 -19.58 -9.17 11.36
CA PRO A 7 -20.53 -8.18 11.84
C PRO A 7 -19.82 -6.87 12.20
N ILE A 8 -20.48 -5.76 11.92
CA ILE A 8 -20.07 -4.41 12.32
C ILE A 8 -20.89 -4.04 13.56
N SER A 9 -20.24 -3.51 14.60
CA SER A 9 -20.95 -2.99 15.77
C SER A 9 -21.70 -1.69 15.43
N GLU A 10 -22.65 -1.28 16.26
CA GLU A 10 -23.38 -0.01 16.08
C GLU A 10 -22.47 1.22 16.00
N ARG A 11 -21.24 1.12 16.53
CA ARG A 11 -20.21 2.16 16.48
C ARG A 11 -19.29 2.06 15.25
N GLY A 12 -19.60 1.19 14.29
CA GLY A 12 -18.80 0.98 13.09
C GLY A 12 -17.52 0.18 13.33
N GLN A 13 -17.41 -0.59 14.42
CA GLN A 13 -16.19 -1.35 14.74
C GLN A 13 -16.26 -2.78 14.21
N ILE A 14 -15.14 -3.28 13.68
CA ILE A 14 -14.98 -4.66 13.23
C ILE A 14 -13.94 -5.35 14.12
N THR A 15 -14.28 -6.54 14.62
CA THR A 15 -13.33 -7.37 15.36
C THR A 15 -12.68 -8.39 14.43
N ILE A 16 -11.37 -8.28 14.23
CA ILE A 16 -10.63 -9.24 13.41
C ILE A 16 -10.43 -10.55 14.19
N PRO A 17 -10.81 -11.71 13.64
CA PRO A 17 -10.62 -13.00 14.29
C PRO A 17 -9.16 -13.27 14.69
N LYS A 18 -8.96 -13.92 15.85
CA LYS A 18 -7.63 -14.23 16.42
C LYS A 18 -6.70 -14.96 15.44
N LYS A 19 -7.23 -15.86 14.60
CA LYS A 19 -6.46 -16.60 13.59
C LYS A 19 -5.87 -15.66 12.53
N MET A 20 -6.66 -14.70 12.03
CA MET A 20 -6.20 -13.69 11.07
C MET A 20 -5.25 -12.68 11.73
N ARG A 21 -5.56 -12.22 12.94
CA ARG A 21 -4.67 -11.31 13.70
C ARG A 21 -3.28 -11.90 13.94
N ARG A 22 -3.16 -13.22 14.10
CA ARG A 22 -1.83 -13.86 14.25
C ARG A 22 -0.99 -13.83 12.97
N GLN A 23 -1.62 -13.68 11.80
CA GLN A 23 -0.93 -13.64 10.51
C GLN A 23 -0.34 -12.26 10.22
N PHE A 24 -1.00 -11.18 10.65
CA PHE A 24 -0.47 -9.82 10.53
C PHE A 24 0.02 -9.32 11.90
N LYS A 25 1.33 -9.22 12.09
CA LYS A 25 1.96 -8.75 13.35
C LYS A 25 2.07 -7.22 13.44
N ALA A 26 1.09 -6.49 12.90
CA ALA A 26 1.12 -5.02 12.93
C ALA A 26 0.39 -4.49 14.17
N LYS A 27 1.01 -3.53 14.87
CA LYS A 27 0.40 -2.83 16.01
C LYS A 27 -0.51 -1.68 15.56
N PHE A 28 -0.21 -1.09 14.40
CA PHE A 28 -0.93 0.02 13.80
C PHE A 28 -1.21 -0.28 12.33
N LEU A 29 -2.33 0.24 11.82
CA LEU A 29 -2.76 0.08 10.43
C LEU A 29 -3.05 1.45 9.83
N THR A 30 -2.71 1.64 8.56
CA THR A 30 -3.24 2.72 7.73
C THR A 30 -4.54 2.26 7.08
N CYS A 31 -5.44 3.21 6.84
CA CYS A 31 -6.75 2.99 6.27
C CYS A 31 -6.87 3.84 5.00
N GLU A 32 -7.10 3.20 3.86
CA GLU A 32 -7.28 3.84 2.57
C GLU A 32 -8.66 3.46 2.01
N PHE A 33 -9.34 4.42 1.38
CA PHE A 33 -10.64 4.19 0.76
C PHE A 33 -10.49 4.19 -0.76
N GLU A 34 -10.74 3.05 -1.38
CA GLU A 34 -10.58 2.84 -2.81
C GLU A 34 -11.85 2.22 -3.38
N ASN A 35 -12.54 2.93 -4.27
CA ASN A 35 -13.71 2.40 -5.01
C ASN A 35 -14.79 1.74 -4.13
N GLY A 36 -15.10 2.34 -2.97
CA GLY A 36 -16.08 1.78 -2.04
C GLY A 36 -15.53 0.69 -1.11
N THR A 37 -14.23 0.40 -1.20
CA THR A 37 -13.54 -0.61 -0.39
C THR A 37 -12.61 0.08 0.60
N ILE A 38 -12.62 -0.38 1.85
CA ILE A 38 -11.62 0.01 2.85
C ILE A 38 -10.46 -0.98 2.77
N VAL A 39 -9.28 -0.48 2.44
CA VAL A 39 -8.02 -1.24 2.43
C VAL A 39 -7.24 -0.90 3.68
N LEU A 40 -6.97 -1.90 4.51
CA LEU A 40 -6.15 -1.76 5.71
C LEU A 40 -4.75 -2.30 5.44
N LYS A 41 -3.73 -1.48 5.62
CA LYS A 41 -2.32 -1.86 5.45
C LYS A 41 -1.58 -1.69 6.78
N PRO A 42 -0.55 -2.49 7.09
CA PRO A 42 0.34 -2.22 8.22
C PRO A 42 0.92 -0.81 8.14
N LEU A 43 0.94 -0.09 9.27
CA LEU A 43 1.72 1.13 9.36
C LEU A 43 3.19 0.74 9.27
N LYS A 44 3.85 1.18 8.20
CA LYS A 44 5.29 1.00 8.00
C LYS A 44 6.05 1.83 9.02
N THR A 45 7.11 1.28 9.59
CA THR A 45 8.06 2.09 10.34
C THR A 45 8.84 3.00 9.38
N ARG A 46 9.49 4.03 9.93
CA ARG A 46 10.35 4.91 9.15
C ARG A 46 11.47 4.14 8.46
N GLU A 47 11.95 3.07 9.08
CA GLU A 47 13.01 2.18 8.55
C GLU A 47 12.49 1.39 7.34
N GLU A 48 11.33 0.73 7.45
CA GLU A 48 10.71 -0.02 6.33
C GLU A 48 10.41 0.88 5.13
N PHE A 49 10.06 2.15 5.38
CA PHE A 49 9.85 3.14 4.32
C PHE A 49 11.15 3.50 3.59
N PHE A 50 12.27 3.64 4.31
CA PHE A 50 13.57 3.91 3.69
C PHE A 50 14.09 2.70 2.90
N GLU A 51 13.88 1.47 3.39
CA GLU A 51 14.25 0.27 2.64
C GLU A 51 13.47 0.16 1.31
N GLU A 52 12.18 0.51 1.31
CA GLU A 52 11.40 0.55 0.06
C GLU A 52 11.86 1.65 -0.89
N LEU A 53 12.21 2.84 -0.38
CA LEU A 53 12.78 3.90 -1.20
C LEU A 53 14.10 3.46 -1.83
N GLU A 54 14.99 2.85 -1.05
CA GLU A 54 16.29 2.36 -1.54
C GLU A 54 16.11 1.22 -2.55
N ALA A 55 15.12 0.35 -2.35
CA ALA A 55 14.78 -0.70 -3.31
C ALA A 55 14.21 -0.11 -4.62
N ALA A 56 13.34 0.90 -4.54
CA ALA A 56 12.78 1.59 -5.70
C ALA A 56 13.85 2.37 -6.48
N GLU A 57 14.80 2.99 -5.77
CA GLU A 57 15.95 3.69 -6.35
C GLU A 57 16.89 2.72 -7.08
N LYS A 58 17.21 1.57 -6.45
CA LYS A 58 17.98 0.50 -7.10
C LYS A 58 17.29 -0.09 -8.33
N ASP A 59 15.95 -0.19 -8.30
CA ASP A 59 15.18 -0.65 -9.45
C ASP A 59 15.18 0.38 -10.59
N TRP A 60 15.09 1.68 -10.24
CA TRP A 60 15.24 2.80 -11.17
C TRP A 60 16.63 2.81 -11.82
N GLU A 61 17.70 2.60 -11.05
CA GLU A 61 19.07 2.50 -11.57
C GLU A 61 19.29 1.28 -12.47
N LYS A 62 18.70 0.12 -12.13
CA LYS A 62 18.87 -1.12 -12.90
C LYS A 62 18.04 -1.18 -14.18
N ASN A 63 16.80 -0.69 -14.14
CA ASN A 63 15.87 -0.79 -15.26
C ASN A 63 15.88 0.45 -16.16
N GLY A 64 16.73 1.44 -15.86
CA GLY A 64 16.82 2.69 -16.63
C GLY A 64 15.52 3.45 -16.50
N GLY A 65 15.24 3.93 -15.28
CA GLY A 65 14.00 4.64 -15.00
C GLY A 65 13.86 5.87 -15.88
N VAL A 66 12.71 5.96 -16.54
CA VAL A 66 12.44 7.01 -17.52
C VAL A 66 12.10 8.28 -16.75
N SER A 67 12.89 9.34 -16.94
CA SER A 67 12.60 10.63 -16.31
C SER A 67 11.23 11.17 -16.78
N TRP A 68 10.55 11.95 -15.95
CA TRP A 68 9.27 12.57 -16.32
C TRP A 68 9.38 13.43 -17.60
N GLU A 69 10.56 14.01 -17.84
CA GLU A 69 10.89 14.73 -19.08
C GLU A 69 10.94 13.80 -20.30
N GLU A 70 11.53 12.61 -20.18
CA GLU A 70 11.54 11.62 -21.26
C GLU A 70 10.15 11.02 -21.52
N VAL A 71 9.33 10.87 -20.48
CA VAL A 71 7.92 10.47 -20.62
C VAL A 71 7.14 11.53 -21.37
N MET A 72 7.29 12.82 -21.02
CA MET A 72 6.65 13.92 -21.74
C MET A 72 7.11 14.02 -23.20
N LYS A 73 8.39 13.77 -23.47
CA LYS A 73 8.97 13.77 -24.81
C LYS A 73 8.45 12.61 -25.66
N LYS A 74 8.34 11.40 -25.08
CA LYS A 74 7.74 10.23 -25.76
C LYS A 74 6.23 10.38 -25.96
N ALA A 75 5.54 11.05 -25.06
CA ALA A 75 4.10 11.31 -25.15
C ALA A 75 3.73 12.49 -26.07
N GLY A 76 4.71 13.17 -26.67
CA GLY A 76 4.46 14.31 -27.57
C GLY A 76 3.90 15.55 -26.86
N LEU A 77 4.12 15.68 -25.55
CA LEU A 77 3.63 16.78 -24.72
C LEU A 77 4.65 17.94 -24.58
N GLN A 78 5.83 17.83 -25.22
CA GLN A 78 6.75 18.96 -25.38
C GLN A 78 6.33 19.81 -26.57
N LYS A 79 5.96 21.07 -26.31
CA LYS A 79 5.97 22.15 -27.31
C LYS A 79 7.40 22.63 -27.55
#